data_AF-A0AAV0W1G0-F1
#
_entry.id   AF-A0AAV0W1G0-F1
#
_cell.length_a   1.000
_cell.length_b   1.000
_cell.length_c   1.000
_cell.angle_alpha   90.00
_cell.angle_beta   90.00
_cell.angle_gamma   90.00
#
_symmetry.space_group_name_H-M   'P 1'
#
loop_
_entity.id
_entity.type
_entity.pdbx_description
1 polymer ?
#
loop_
_entity_poly.entity_id
_entity_poly.type
_entity_poly.pdbx_seq_one_letter_code
_entity_poly.pdbx_strand_id
1 'polypeptide(L)'
;MAKYSEKFETVSTLLQGIDVDLQEATKHIQDLLSMLEIDRNCENLFNTIFNEVKLVASKIDLELKLPRRSIKQVHRENYPTNDVEVYFRQSLFIPYLESVIMSQKDRFSDEKLKIFTIYNLHLKKKNETNERPKICRKY
;
A
#
# COMPACT_ATOMS: atom_id res chain seq x y z
N MET A 1 -10.07 -8.78 -11.97
CA MET A 1 -9.73 -8.38 -10.59
C MET A 1 -8.44 -7.58 -10.64
N ALA A 2 -8.38 -6.41 -10.01
CA ALA A 2 -7.17 -5.59 -10.00
C ALA A 2 -6.10 -6.25 -9.11
N LYS A 3 -4.94 -6.59 -9.69
CA LYS A 3 -3.83 -7.38 -9.11
C LYS A 3 -3.52 -7.04 -7.64
N TYR A 4 -3.43 -5.76 -7.30
CA TYR A 4 -3.12 -5.28 -5.95
C TYR A 4 -4.34 -5.17 -5.05
N SER A 5 -5.50 -4.87 -5.63
CA SER A 5 -6.74 -4.64 -4.88
C SER A 5 -7.11 -5.86 -4.05
N GLU A 6 -7.02 -7.05 -4.64
CA GLU A 6 -7.32 -8.32 -3.96
C GLU A 6 -6.43 -8.56 -2.72
N LYS A 7 -5.14 -8.23 -2.83
CA LYS A 7 -4.19 -8.36 -1.72
C LYS A 7 -4.48 -7.35 -0.61
N PHE A 8 -4.74 -6.08 -0.97
CA PHE A 8 -5.12 -5.06 0.00
C PHE A 8 -6.46 -5.36 0.68
N GLU A 9 -7.42 -5.93 -0.07
CA GLU A 9 -8.72 -6.33 0.45
C GLU A 9 -8.60 -7.45 1.48
N THR A 10 -7.73 -8.44 1.24
CA THR A 10 -7.44 -9.50 2.21
C THR A 10 -6.92 -8.92 3.52
N VAL A 11 -5.93 -8.03 3.45
CA VAL A 11 -5.37 -7.36 4.63
C VAL A 11 -6.43 -6.52 5.35
N SER A 12 -7.22 -5.74 4.61
CA SER A 12 -8.29 -4.91 5.18
C SER A 12 -9.34 -5.75 5.92
N THR A 13 -9.75 -6.86 5.31
CA THR A 13 -10.76 -7.76 5.88
C THR A 13 -10.28 -8.39 7.19
N LEU A 14 -9.02 -8.83 7.23
CA LEU A 14 -8.41 -9.38 8.45
C LEU A 14 -8.33 -8.34 9.58
N LEU A 15 -7.92 -7.11 9.26
CA LEU A 15 -7.77 -6.04 10.26
C LEU A 15 -9.11 -5.49 10.77
N GLN A 16 -10.19 -5.66 10.02
CA GLN A 16 -11.55 -5.25 10.39
C GLN A 16 -12.34 -6.38 11.08
N GLY A 17 -11.75 -7.57 11.22
CA GLY A 17 -12.36 -8.70 11.91
C GLY A 17 -12.60 -8.45 13.41
N ILE A 18 -13.53 -9.20 13.99
CA ILE A 18 -13.86 -9.10 15.43
C ILE A 18 -12.70 -9.60 16.30
N ASP A 19 -12.05 -10.69 15.90
CA ASP A 19 -10.78 -11.16 16.49
C ASP A 19 -9.68 -10.90 15.46
N VAL A 20 -8.91 -9.83 15.69
CA VAL A 20 -7.88 -9.39 14.76
C VAL A 20 -6.65 -10.28 14.92
N ASP A 21 -6.41 -11.13 13.91
CA ASP A 21 -5.15 -11.87 13.79
C ASP A 21 -4.08 -10.99 13.13
N LEU A 22 -3.27 -10.34 13.97
CA LEU A 22 -2.17 -9.50 13.54
C LEU A 22 -1.03 -10.28 12.88
N GLN A 23 -0.83 -11.54 13.28
CA GLN A 23 0.27 -12.33 12.76
C GLN A 23 -0.01 -12.67 11.29
N GLU A 24 -1.22 -13.14 11.00
CA GLU A 24 -1.63 -13.43 9.62
C GLU A 24 -1.71 -12.16 8.78
N ALA A 25 -2.25 -11.05 9.32
CA ALA A 25 -2.26 -9.78 8.63
C ALA A 25 -0.84 -9.31 8.25
N THR A 26 0.11 -9.39 9.18
CA THR A 26 1.52 -8.99 8.94
C THR A 26 2.18 -9.83 7.85
N LYS A 27 1.90 -11.14 7.83
CA LYS A 27 2.39 -12.04 6.78
C LYS A 27 1.85 -11.66 5.40
N HIS A 28 0.55 -11.40 5.28
CA HIS A 28 -0.03 -10.92 4.02
C HIS A 28 0.54 -9.58 3.55
N ILE A 29 0.87 -8.69 4.50
CA ILE A 29 1.52 -7.42 4.19
C ILE A 29 2.95 -7.62 3.71
N GLN A 30 3.71 -8.54 4.32
CA GLN A 30 5.05 -8.89 3.85
C GLN A 30 5.02 -9.45 2.42
N ASP A 31 4.06 -10.34 2.12
CA ASP A 31 3.84 -10.85 0.76
C ASP A 31 3.53 -9.72 -0.22
N LEU A 32 2.61 -8.82 0.15
CA LEU A 32 2.25 -7.65 -0.66
C LEU A 32 3.45 -6.72 -0.89
N LEU A 33 4.26 -6.46 0.15
CA LEU A 33 5.49 -5.66 0.04
C LEU A 33 6.48 -6.30 -0.92
N SER A 34 6.70 -7.62 -0.82
CA SER A 34 7.61 -8.35 -1.71
C SER A 34 7.18 -8.22 -3.18
N MET A 35 5.88 -8.32 -3.43
CA MET A 35 5.28 -8.17 -4.75
C MET A 35 5.45 -6.76 -5.32
N LEU A 36 5.19 -5.72 -4.50
CA LEU A 36 5.38 -4.32 -4.90
C LEU A 36 6.86 -4.00 -5.21
N GLU A 37 7.80 -4.56 -4.46
CA GLU A 37 9.24 -4.42 -4.70
C GLU A 37 9.67 -5.05 -6.02
N ILE A 38 9.17 -6.25 -6.34
CA ILE A 38 9.40 -6.91 -7.64
C ILE A 38 8.85 -6.06 -8.78
N ASP A 39 7.61 -5.60 -8.62
CA ASP A 39 6.89 -4.82 -9.62
C ASP A 39 7.53 -3.44 -9.86
N ARG A 40 8.09 -2.80 -8.82
CA ARG A 40 8.83 -1.53 -8.95
C ARG A 40 10.06 -1.68 -9.86
N ASN A 41 10.76 -2.82 -9.75
CA ASN A 41 11.97 -3.09 -10.52
C ASN A 41 11.65 -3.67 -11.92
N CYS A 42 10.40 -4.05 -12.19
CA CYS A 42 9.96 -4.63 -13.45
C CYS A 42 9.60 -3.54 -14.47
N GLU A 43 10.43 -3.37 -15.49
CA GLU A 43 10.17 -2.39 -16.56
C GLU A 43 8.93 -2.77 -17.40
N ASN A 44 8.75 -4.07 -17.66
CA ASN A 44 7.63 -4.58 -18.47
C ASN A 44 6.25 -4.22 -17.90
N LEU A 45 6.13 -4.17 -16.57
CA LEU A 45 4.88 -3.78 -15.93
C LEU A 45 4.54 -2.33 -16.24
N PHE A 46 5.52 -1.43 -16.08
CA PHE A 46 5.31 -0.02 -16.40
C PHE A 46 5.00 0.18 -17.87
N ASN A 47 5.71 -0.52 -18.78
CA ASN A 47 5.48 -0.42 -20.21
C ASN A 47 4.04 -0.82 -20.58
N THR A 48 3.49 -1.86 -19.92
CA THR A 48 2.10 -2.28 -20.11
C THR A 48 1.12 -1.17 -19.70
N ILE A 49 1.30 -0.60 -18.51
CA ILE A 49 0.49 0.52 -18.01
C ILE A 49 0.61 1.73 -18.96
N PHE A 50 1.83 2.04 -19.40
CA PHE A 50 2.09 3.19 -20.26
C PHE A 50 1.46 3.03 -21.65
N ASN A 51 1.42 1.80 -22.19
CA ASN A 51 0.72 1.52 -23.44
C ASN A 51 -0.80 1.68 -23.31
N GLU A 52 -1.40 1.28 -22.17
CA GLU A 52 -2.81 1.57 -21.91
C GLU A 52 -3.07 3.08 -21.83
N VAL A 53 -2.18 3.84 -21.18
CA VAL A 53 -2.26 5.30 -21.12
C VAL A 53 -2.13 5.92 -22.52
N LYS A 54 -1.22 5.42 -23.38
CA LYS A 54 -1.12 5.85 -24.79
C LYS A 54 -2.42 5.62 -25.54
N LEU A 55 -3.07 4.47 -25.34
CA LEU A 55 -4.36 4.16 -25.97
C LEU A 55 -5.51 5.04 -25.48
N VAL A 56 -5.50 5.43 -24.20
CA VAL A 56 -6.50 6.37 -23.67
C VAL A 56 -6.23 7.78 -24.17
N ALA A 57 -4.96 8.21 -24.19
CA ALA A 57 -4.54 9.52 -24.67
C ALA A 57 -4.91 9.73 -26.14
N SER A 58 -4.70 8.72 -27.00
CA SER A 58 -5.09 8.80 -28.42
C SER A 58 -6.60 8.93 -28.63
N LYS A 59 -7.43 8.33 -27.78
CA LYS A 59 -8.89 8.46 -27.85
C LYS A 59 -9.40 9.87 -27.53
N ILE A 60 -8.64 10.64 -26.74
CA ILE A 60 -8.98 12.00 -26.33
C ILE A 60 -8.14 13.05 -27.08
N ASP A 61 -7.42 12.65 -28.13
CA ASP A 61 -6.52 13.49 -28.92
C ASP A 61 -5.47 14.24 -28.05
N LEU A 62 -4.98 13.57 -27.00
CA LEU A 62 -3.96 14.08 -26.11
C LEU A 62 -2.58 13.55 -26.51
N GLU A 63 -1.66 14.47 -26.78
CA GLU A 63 -0.25 14.16 -27.01
C GLU A 63 0.51 13.99 -25.68
N LEU A 64 1.10 12.80 -25.49
CA LEU A 64 2.02 12.56 -24.38
C LEU A 64 3.41 13.13 -24.71
N LYS A 65 3.79 14.21 -24.02
CA LYS A 65 5.09 14.86 -24.19
C LYS A 65 5.77 15.13 -22.86
N LEU A 66 7.10 15.30 -22.93
CA LEU A 66 7.88 15.70 -21.76
C LEU A 66 7.39 17.06 -21.24
N PRO A 67 7.23 17.22 -19.92
CA PRO A 67 7.00 18.53 -19.32
C PRO A 67 8.14 19.49 -19.64
N ARG A 68 7.85 20.80 -19.63
CA ARG A 68 8.88 21.81 -19.78
C ARG A 68 9.92 21.68 -18.66
N ARG A 69 11.19 21.51 -19.04
CA ARG A 69 12.33 21.46 -18.13
C ARG A 69 12.92 22.86 -17.98
N SER A 70 13.14 23.29 -16.74
CA SER A 70 13.84 24.55 -16.43
C SER A 70 15.30 24.24 -16.11
N ILE A 71 16.21 25.18 -16.41
CA ILE A 71 17.64 25.07 -16.08
C ILE A 71 17.85 24.96 -14.57
N LYS A 72 16.94 25.55 -13.78
CA LYS A 72 16.92 25.45 -12.32
C LYS A 72 15.55 24.96 -11.87
N GLN A 73 15.51 23.82 -11.18
CA GLN A 73 14.37 23.34 -10.40
C GLN A 73 14.86 22.99 -9.00
N VAL A 74 14.15 23.47 -7.98
CA VAL A 74 14.52 23.27 -6.55
C VAL A 74 13.74 22.10 -5.93
N HIS A 75 12.51 21.88 -6.37
CA HIS A 75 11.58 20.93 -5.72
C HIS A 75 11.32 19.66 -6.53
N ARG A 76 11.83 19.56 -7.76
CA ARG A 76 11.64 18.37 -8.62
C ARG A 76 12.96 17.96 -9.25
N GLU A 77 13.17 16.65 -9.29
CA GLU A 77 14.29 16.03 -9.96
C GLU A 77 14.24 16.30 -11.47
N ASN A 78 15.41 16.60 -12.03
CA ASN A 78 15.56 16.87 -13.46
C ASN A 78 16.10 15.63 -14.18
N TYR A 79 15.29 14.58 -14.28
CA TYR A 79 15.68 13.28 -14.85
C TYR A 79 16.24 13.41 -16.28
N PRO A 80 17.53 13.12 -16.56
CA PRO A 80 18.21 13.40 -17.84
C PRO A 80 17.80 12.42 -18.95
N THR A 81 16.51 12.32 -19.23
CA THR A 81 15.94 11.50 -20.30
C THR A 81 15.17 12.36 -21.30
N ASN A 82 15.26 11.97 -22.57
CA ASN A 82 14.45 12.52 -23.66
C ASN A 82 13.27 11.61 -24.02
N ASP A 83 13.17 10.45 -23.37
CA ASP A 83 12.07 9.51 -23.54
C ASP A 83 10.95 9.82 -22.54
N VAL A 84 9.75 10.05 -23.07
CA VAL A 84 8.52 10.34 -22.31
C VAL A 84 8.17 9.18 -21.37
N GLU A 85 8.33 7.93 -21.83
CA GLU A 85 8.04 6.72 -21.08
C GLU A 85 8.97 6.61 -19.86
N VAL A 86 10.27 6.70 -20.11
CA VAL A 86 11.29 6.67 -19.05
C VAL A 86 11.11 7.82 -18.06
N TYR A 87 10.75 9.01 -18.55
CA TYR A 87 10.49 10.16 -17.69
C TYR A 87 9.36 9.91 -16.69
N PHE A 88 8.19 9.44 -17.17
CA PHE A 88 7.06 9.17 -16.29
C PHE A 88 7.31 7.98 -15.37
N ARG A 89 8.10 7.00 -15.82
CA ARG A 89 8.54 5.90 -14.95
C ARG A 89 9.32 6.42 -13.75
N GLN A 90 10.34 7.24 -14.00
CA GLN A 90 11.25 7.74 -12.96
C GLN A 90 10.61 8.81 -12.08
N SER A 91 9.78 9.68 -12.65
CA SER A 91 9.19 10.81 -11.93
C SER A 91 7.90 10.49 -11.18
N LEU A 92 7.15 9.47 -11.62
CA LEU A 92 5.85 9.12 -11.03
C LEU A 92 5.80 7.69 -10.53
N PHE A 93 6.04 6.71 -11.40
CA PHE A 93 5.78 5.30 -11.07
C PHE A 93 6.68 4.79 -9.94
N ILE A 94 7.99 5.00 -10.04
CA ILE A 94 8.95 4.56 -9.01
C ILE A 94 8.68 5.29 -7.68
N PRO A 95 8.63 6.64 -7.62
CA PRO A 95 8.39 7.35 -6.37
C PRO A 95 7.03 6.99 -5.73
N TYR A 96 6.01 6.76 -6.55
CA TYR A 96 4.69 6.37 -6.05
C TYR A 96 4.74 5.00 -5.37
N LEU A 97 5.31 3.98 -6.04
CA LEU A 97 5.45 2.65 -5.45
C LEU A 97 6.33 2.67 -4.20
N GLU A 98 7.41 3.45 -4.20
CA GLU A 98 8.25 3.65 -3.01
C GLU A 98 7.45 4.25 -1.86
N SER A 99 6.63 5.27 -2.11
CA SER A 99 5.79 5.88 -1.07
C SER A 99 4.80 4.89 -0.46
N VAL A 100 4.19 4.03 -1.28
CA VAL A 100 3.28 2.99 -0.81
C VAL A 100 4.04 1.97 0.03
N ILE A 101 5.16 1.45 -0.48
CA ILE A 101 6.03 0.50 0.24
C ILE A 101 6.46 1.08 1.59
N MET A 102 6.95 2.32 1.61
CA MET A 102 7.40 2.99 2.82
C MET A 102 6.26 3.16 3.82
N SER A 103 5.07 3.57 3.37
CA SER A 103 3.91 3.74 4.24
C SER A 103 3.48 2.44 4.92
N GLN A 104 3.53 1.32 4.20
CA GLN A 104 3.18 0.01 4.76
C GLN A 104 4.27 -0.50 5.70
N LYS A 105 5.56 -0.37 5.33
CA LYS A 105 6.69 -0.73 6.21
C LYS A 105 6.65 0.06 7.52
N ASP A 106 6.38 1.36 7.44
CA ASP A 106 6.26 2.22 8.62
C ASP A 106 5.04 1.82 9.47
N ARG A 107 3.88 1.55 8.86
CA ARG A 107 2.65 1.20 9.59
C ARG A 107 2.75 -0.16 10.31
N PHE A 108 3.42 -1.12 9.70
CA PHE A 108 3.58 -2.49 10.22
C PHE A 108 4.99 -2.77 10.70
N SER A 109 5.68 -1.73 11.19
CA SER A 109 6.98 -1.88 11.83
C SER A 109 6.85 -2.66 13.13
N ASP A 110 7.92 -3.37 13.51
CA ASP A 110 7.95 -4.18 14.73
C ASP A 110 7.58 -3.37 15.99
N GLU A 111 7.95 -2.09 16.03
CA GLU A 111 7.59 -1.19 17.13
C GLU A 111 6.06 -0.96 17.20
N LYS A 112 5.42 -0.64 16.07
CA LYS A 112 3.98 -0.41 16.03
C LYS A 112 3.18 -1.70 16.25
N LEU A 113 3.68 -2.83 15.78
CA LEU A 113 3.09 -4.14 16.06
C LEU A 113 3.11 -4.49 17.55
N LYS A 114 4.21 -4.19 18.26
CA LYS A 114 4.29 -4.35 19.72
C LYS A 114 3.26 -3.48 20.43
N ILE A 115 3.12 -2.21 20.03
CA ILE A 115 2.11 -1.29 20.59
C ILE A 115 0.70 -1.85 20.37
N PHE A 116 0.40 -2.35 19.17
CA PHE A 116 -0.90 -2.93 18.87
C PHE A 116 -1.18 -4.19 19.71
N THR A 117 -0.16 -5.02 19.92
CA THR A 117 -0.28 -6.22 20.78
C THR A 117 -0.65 -5.83 22.22
N ILE A 118 -0.03 -4.78 22.76
CA ILE A 118 -0.36 -4.22 24.07
C ILE A 118 -1.80 -3.71 24.10
N TYR A 119 -2.22 -2.97 23.08
CA TYR A 119 -3.60 -2.48 22.96
C TYR A 119 -4.63 -3.62 22.98
N ASN A 120 -4.39 -4.69 22.21
CA ASN A 120 -5.26 -5.86 22.18
C ASN A 120 -5.33 -6.58 23.53
N LEU A 121 -4.22 -6.69 24.27
CA LEU A 121 -4.21 -7.27 25.62
C LEU A 121 -5.09 -6.47 26.59
N HIS A 122 -5.09 -5.13 26.50
CA HIS A 122 -5.93 -4.28 27.35
C HIS A 122 -7.42 -4.43 27.04
N LEU A 123 -7.80 -4.56 25.77
CA LEU A 123 -9.19 -4.75 25.37
C LEU A 123 -9.74 -6.12 25.78
N LYS A 124 -8.94 -7.19 25.65
CA LYS A 124 -9.36 -8.54 26.07
C LYS A 124 -9.70 -8.58 27.57
N LYS A 125 -8.90 -7.93 28.42
CA LYS A 125 -9.17 -7.81 29.87
C LYS A 125 -10.47 -7.07 30.21
N LYS A 126 -10.87 -6.07 29.42
CA LYS A 126 -12.13 -5.33 29.62
C LYS A 126 -13.37 -6.16 29.24
N ASN A 127 -13.24 -7.07 28.29
CA ASN A 127 -14.35 -7.93 27.87
C ASN A 127 -14.54 -9.11 28.83
N GLU A 128 -13.46 -9.65 29.41
CA GLU A 128 -13.50 -10.71 30.43
C GLU A 128 -14.12 -10.23 31.75
N THR A 129 -13.98 -8.94 32.09
CA THR A 129 -14.54 -8.35 33.32
C THR A 129 -16.02 -8.00 33.24
N ASN A 130 -16.64 -8.09 32.05
CA ASN A 130 -18.07 -7.83 31.83
C ASN A 130 -18.95 -9.09 31.83
N GLU A 131 -18.42 -10.26 32.19
CA GLU A 131 -19.25 -11.42 32.50
C GLU A 131 -20.06 -11.16 33.77
N ARG A 132 -21.35 -10.86 33.59
CA ARG A 132 -22.30 -10.64 34.71
C ARG A 132 -22.26 -11.85 35.64
N PRO A 133 -22.21 -11.66 36.98
CA PRO A 133 -22.29 -12.78 37.90
C PRO A 133 -23.58 -13.56 37.61
N LYS A 134 -23.44 -14.88 37.42
CA LYS A 134 -24.58 -15.80 37.32
C LYS A 134 -25.33 -15.71 38.64
N ILE A 135 -26.39 -14.89 38.67
CA ILE A 135 -27.30 -14.84 39.81
C ILE A 135 -28.00 -16.20 39.84
N CYS A 136 -27.50 -17.10 40.69
CA CYS A 136 -28.24 -18.29 41.09
C CYS A 136 -29.56 -17.83 41.68
N ARG A 137 -30.66 -17.99 40.93
CA ARG A 137 -32.00 -17.92 41.50
C ARG A 137 -32.14 -19.09 42.49
N LYS A 138 -31.90 -18.82 43.77
CA LYS A 138 -32.37 -19.67 44.85
C LYS A 138 -33.84 -19.35 45.08
N TYR A 139 -34.67 -20.34 44.73
CA TYR A 139 -36.06 -20.62 45.10
C TYR A 139 -37.06 -19.47 44.98
#